data_AF-A0A1R1C2I4-F1
#
_entry.id   AF-A0A1R1C2I4-F1
#
_cell.length_a   1.000
_cell.length_b   1.000
_cell.length_c   1.000
_cell.angle_alpha   90.00
_cell.angle_beta   90.00
_cell.angle_gamma   90.00
#
_symmetry.space_group_name_H-M   'P 1'
#
loop_
_entity.id
_entity.type
_entity.pdbx_description
1 polymer ?
#
loop_
_entity_poly.entity_id
_entity_poly.type
_entity_poly.pdbx_seq_one_letter_code
_entity_poly.pdbx_strand_id
1 'polypeptide(L)'
;MGKIVGGWLVTTFGYFLTLFAMVTLYSILFKQPADYNWDLSGTFIGVPLIIVPYLLAGLYVKRSFVKKRSGALWVSIIPVISERLLIYLIGYLLILVGGDGSINGITTMMFIRGEAAPYYTYTYMICGVFSIWVCMITASTQHKAELGH
;
A
#
# COMPACT_ATOMS: atom_id res chain seq x y z
N MET A 1 1.65 -23.23 3.32
CA MET A 1 1.69 -22.13 2.33
C MET A 1 0.34 -21.46 2.09
N GLY A 2 -0.78 -22.20 1.96
CA GLY A 2 -2.09 -21.61 1.62
C GLY A 2 -2.55 -20.42 2.48
N LYS A 3 -2.30 -20.45 3.80
CA LYS A 3 -2.61 -19.31 4.70
C LYS A 3 -1.80 -18.04 4.39
N ILE A 4 -0.56 -18.18 3.93
CA ILE A 4 0.28 -17.04 3.59
C ILE A 4 -0.22 -16.40 2.29
N VAL A 5 -0.50 -17.23 1.28
CA VAL A 5 -1.10 -16.79 0.02
C VAL A 5 -2.46 -16.12 0.24
N GLY A 6 -3.30 -16.67 1.13
CA GLY A 6 -4.56 -16.04 1.52
C GLY A 6 -4.36 -14.66 2.15
N GLY A 7 -3.33 -14.49 2.98
CA GLY A 7 -2.96 -13.18 3.53
C GLY A 7 -2.51 -12.19 2.45
N TRP A 8 -1.76 -12.64 1.44
CA TRP A 8 -1.38 -11.80 0.30
C TRP A 8 -2.60 -11.36 -0.49
N LEU A 9 -3.55 -12.28 -0.79
CA LEU A 9 -4.79 -11.94 -1.47
C LEU A 9 -5.63 -10.91 -0.70
N VAL A 10 -5.74 -11.06 0.62
CA VAL A 10 -6.43 -10.07 1.48
C VAL A 10 -5.75 -8.70 1.40
N THR A 11 -4.41 -8.68 1.43
CA THR A 11 -3.64 -7.44 1.33
C THR A 11 -3.83 -6.77 -0.03
N THR A 12 -3.69 -7.53 -1.12
CA THR A 12 -3.85 -7.01 -2.49
C THR A 12 -5.27 -6.54 -2.76
N PHE A 13 -6.28 -7.30 -2.36
CA PHE A 13 -7.68 -6.88 -2.53
C PHE A 13 -8.00 -5.65 -1.68
N GLY A 14 -7.56 -5.64 -0.42
CA GLY A 14 -7.70 -4.48 0.46
C GLY A 14 -7.02 -3.24 -0.08
N TYR A 15 -5.86 -3.41 -0.74
CA TYR A 15 -5.15 -2.33 -1.42
C TYR A 15 -5.99 -1.71 -2.54
N PHE A 16 -6.43 -2.51 -3.51
CA PHE A 16 -7.21 -2.01 -4.65
C PHE A 16 -8.53 -1.38 -4.21
N LEU A 17 -9.20 -1.97 -3.21
CA LEU A 17 -10.43 -1.40 -2.67
C LEU A 17 -10.18 -0.06 -1.98
N THR A 18 -9.10 0.05 -1.19
CA THR A 18 -8.71 1.31 -0.53
C THR A 18 -8.34 2.36 -1.56
N LEU A 19 -7.57 2.00 -2.60
CA LEU A 19 -7.17 2.89 -3.68
C LEU A 19 -8.42 3.45 -4.38
N PHE A 20 -9.31 2.56 -4.83
CA PHE A 20 -10.54 2.95 -5.51
C PHE A 20 -11.41 3.87 -4.66
N ALA A 21 -11.62 3.51 -3.39
CA ALA A 21 -12.41 4.32 -2.47
C ALA A 21 -11.80 5.71 -2.23
N MET A 22 -10.48 5.79 -2.00
CA MET A 22 -9.81 7.05 -1.69
C MET A 22 -9.66 7.97 -2.90
N VAL A 23 -9.41 7.42 -4.09
CA VAL A 23 -9.40 8.19 -5.35
C VAL A 23 -10.79 8.77 -5.63
N THR A 24 -11.84 7.96 -5.46
CA THR A 24 -13.23 8.42 -5.63
C THR A 24 -13.57 9.50 -4.61
N LEU A 25 -13.23 9.28 -3.34
CA LEU A 25 -13.47 10.23 -2.26
C LEU A 25 -12.71 11.54 -2.48
N TYR A 26 -11.45 11.47 -2.92
CA TYR A 26 -10.64 12.66 -3.25
C TYR A 26 -11.33 13.50 -4.32
N SER A 27 -11.78 12.86 -5.41
CA SER A 27 -12.45 13.54 -6.52
C SER A 27 -13.75 14.22 -6.08
N ILE A 28 -14.51 13.59 -5.16
CA ILE A 28 -15.74 14.16 -4.61
C ILE A 28 -15.45 15.35 -3.69
N LEU A 29 -14.47 15.23 -2.79
CA LEU A 29 -14.17 16.25 -1.77
C LEU A 29 -13.47 17.47 -2.35
N PHE A 30 -12.43 17.26 -3.17
CA PHE A 30 -11.59 18.33 -3.69
C PHE A 30 -12.06 18.85 -5.04
N LYS A 31 -13.03 18.18 -5.68
CA LYS A 31 -13.57 18.52 -7.01
C LYS A 31 -12.48 18.68 -8.07
N GLN A 32 -11.37 17.97 -7.90
CA GLN A 32 -10.18 18.02 -8.73
C GLN A 32 -9.71 16.59 -8.99
N PRO A 33 -9.11 16.32 -10.17
CA PRO A 33 -8.53 15.02 -10.45
C PRO A 33 -7.25 14.83 -9.60
N ALA A 34 -6.93 13.57 -9.30
CA ALA A 34 -5.85 13.22 -8.35
C ALA A 34 -4.44 13.57 -8.85
N ASP A 35 -4.30 13.83 -10.15
CA ASP A 35 -3.10 14.29 -10.84
C ASP A 35 -2.90 15.82 -10.79
N TYR A 36 -3.87 16.60 -10.31
CA TYR A 36 -3.76 18.06 -10.26
C TYR A 36 -2.78 18.56 -9.18
N ASN A 37 -2.81 17.96 -7.98
CA ASN A 37 -1.94 18.31 -6.87
C ASN A 37 -1.36 17.05 -6.22
N TRP A 38 -0.19 16.63 -6.71
CA TRP A 38 0.46 15.36 -6.36
C TRP A 38 0.79 15.23 -4.87
N ASP A 39 1.16 16.33 -4.20
CA ASP A 39 1.51 16.28 -2.78
C ASP A 39 0.26 16.07 -1.90
N LEU A 40 -0.83 16.77 -2.24
CA LEU A 40 -2.10 16.63 -1.54
C LEU A 40 -2.75 15.27 -1.80
N SER A 41 -2.89 14.88 -3.07
CA SER A 41 -3.49 13.61 -3.45
C SER A 41 -2.64 12.44 -2.94
N GLY A 42 -1.31 12.57 -3.01
CA GLY A 42 -0.43 11.51 -2.56
C GLY A 42 -0.38 11.33 -1.05
N THR A 43 -0.58 12.39 -0.27
CA THR A 43 -0.76 12.24 1.17
C THR A 43 -2.14 11.67 1.50
N PHE A 44 -3.20 12.21 0.90
CA PHE A 44 -4.58 11.82 1.19
C PHE A 44 -4.88 10.36 0.82
N ILE A 45 -4.40 9.91 -0.34
CA ILE A 45 -4.61 8.55 -0.84
C ILE A 45 -3.53 7.60 -0.29
N GLY A 46 -2.28 8.06 -0.22
CA GLY A 46 -1.14 7.23 0.18
C GLY A 46 -1.18 6.78 1.65
N VAL A 47 -1.58 7.65 2.58
CA VAL A 47 -1.64 7.30 4.01
C VAL A 47 -2.62 6.13 4.27
N PRO A 48 -3.88 6.17 3.80
CA PRO A 48 -4.79 5.03 3.90
C PRO A 48 -4.25 3.76 3.24
N LEU A 49 -3.57 3.87 2.08
CA LEU A 49 -3.00 2.71 1.38
C LEU A 49 -1.88 2.00 2.15
N ILE A 50 -1.13 2.73 2.97
CA ILE A 50 -0.08 2.16 3.83
C ILE A 50 -0.69 1.46 5.05
N ILE A 51 -1.87 1.90 5.49
CA ILE A 51 -2.48 1.48 6.76
C ILE A 51 -3.55 0.42 6.56
N VAL A 52 -4.60 0.71 5.79
CA VAL A 52 -5.83 -0.11 5.72
C VAL A 52 -5.57 -1.54 5.23
N PRO A 53 -4.84 -1.78 4.12
CA PRO A 53 -4.59 -3.14 3.64
C PRO A 53 -3.82 -3.98 4.67
N TYR A 54 -2.89 -3.35 5.39
CA TYR A 54 -2.04 -4.02 6.38
C TYR A 54 -2.73 -4.20 7.74
N LEU A 55 -3.70 -3.34 8.07
CA LEU A 55 -4.65 -3.61 9.16
C LEU A 55 -5.46 -4.88 8.85
N LEU A 56 -6.05 -4.97 7.66
CA LEU A 56 -6.82 -6.15 7.23
C LEU A 56 -5.97 -7.42 7.21
N ALA A 57 -4.74 -7.33 6.69
CA ALA A 57 -3.77 -8.43 6.73
C ALA A 57 -3.43 -8.86 8.16
N GLY A 58 -3.23 -7.90 9.07
CA GLY A 58 -2.98 -8.16 10.48
C GLY A 58 -4.16 -8.85 11.18
N LEU A 59 -5.39 -8.42 10.89
CA LEU A 59 -6.62 -9.07 11.38
C LEU A 59 -6.77 -10.49 10.84
N TYR A 60 -6.46 -10.69 9.55
CA TYR A 60 -6.45 -12.02 8.94
C TYR A 60 -5.43 -12.95 9.61
N VAL A 61 -4.22 -12.45 9.85
CA VAL A 61 -3.16 -13.22 10.52
C VAL A 61 -3.56 -13.58 11.94
N LYS A 62 -4.14 -12.64 12.68
CA LYS A 62 -4.63 -12.85 14.05
C LYS A 62 -5.61 -14.03 14.15
N ARG A 63 -6.46 -14.22 13.13
CA ARG A 63 -7.45 -15.30 13.05
C ARG A 63 -6.86 -16.61 12.51
N SER A 64 -5.94 -16.54 11.56
CA SER A 64 -5.54 -17.71 10.77
C SER A 64 -4.25 -18.40 11.24
N PHE A 65 -3.38 -17.69 11.96
CA PHE A 65 -2.04 -18.17 12.33
C PHE A 65 -1.89 -18.39 13.84
N VAL A 66 -1.30 -19.55 14.21
CA VAL A 66 -0.90 -19.85 15.60
C VAL A 66 0.28 -18.97 16.01
N LYS A 67 1.34 -18.90 15.18
CA LYS A 67 2.49 -18.01 15.37
C LYS A 67 2.24 -16.65 14.72
N LYS A 68 1.45 -15.79 15.38
CA LYS A 68 0.97 -14.49 14.85
C LYS A 68 2.08 -13.56 14.35
N ARG A 69 3.17 -13.39 15.12
CA ARG A 69 4.29 -12.50 14.75
C ARG A 69 5.02 -12.97 13.48
N SER A 70 5.35 -14.26 13.40
CA SER A 70 6.01 -14.81 12.22
C SER A 70 5.09 -14.79 11.01
N GLY A 71 3.80 -15.12 11.19
CA GLY A 71 2.79 -15.02 10.13
C GLY A 71 2.64 -13.60 9.59
N ALA A 72 2.57 -12.59 10.47
CA ALA A 72 2.42 -11.19 10.08
C ALA A 72 3.62 -10.68 9.29
N LEU A 73 4.84 -11.07 9.67
CA LEU A 73 6.05 -10.71 8.94
C LEU A 73 6.05 -11.28 7.52
N TRP A 74 5.73 -12.57 7.34
CA TRP A 74 5.67 -13.20 6.02
C TRP A 74 4.52 -12.70 5.14
N VAL A 75 3.36 -12.41 5.74
CA VAL A 75 2.20 -11.89 5.02
C VAL A 75 2.40 -10.43 4.60
N SER A 76 3.19 -9.63 5.32
CA SER A 76 3.38 -8.20 5.01
C SER A 76 4.63 -7.90 4.18
N ILE A 77 5.78 -8.53 4.44
CA ILE A 77 7.04 -8.20 3.74
C ILE A 77 6.93 -8.36 2.23
N ILE A 78 6.38 -9.49 1.78
CA ILE A 78 6.37 -9.83 0.36
C ILE A 78 5.48 -8.85 -0.41
N PRO A 79 4.22 -8.58 0.00
CA PRO A 79 3.41 -7.54 -0.63
C PRO A 79 4.05 -6.15 -0.57
N VAL A 80 4.62 -5.73 0.57
CA VAL A 80 5.26 -4.41 0.67
C VAL A 80 6.36 -4.26 -0.37
N ILE A 81 7.32 -5.18 -0.40
CA ILE A 81 8.47 -5.09 -1.31
C ILE A 81 7.99 -5.22 -2.77
N SER A 82 7.15 -6.21 -3.05
CA SER A 82 6.68 -6.48 -4.42
C SER A 82 5.90 -5.29 -4.98
N GLU A 83 5.05 -4.66 -4.17
CA GLU A 83 4.27 -3.49 -4.60
C GLU A 83 5.20 -2.33 -5.00
N ARG A 84 6.19 -1.98 -4.16
CA ARG A 84 7.10 -0.86 -4.49
C ARG A 84 7.94 -1.18 -5.72
N LEU A 85 8.44 -2.41 -5.83
CA LEU A 85 9.21 -2.85 -7.00
C LEU A 85 8.35 -2.82 -8.28
N LEU A 86 7.11 -3.28 -8.21
CA LEU A 86 6.19 -3.28 -9.35
C LEU A 86 5.86 -1.87 -9.82
N ILE A 87 5.54 -0.95 -8.91
CA ILE A 87 5.25 0.44 -9.28
C ILE A 87 6.47 1.11 -9.89
N TYR A 88 7.66 0.90 -9.32
CA TYR A 88 8.90 1.41 -9.88
C TYR A 88 9.19 0.82 -11.28
N LEU A 89 9.00 -0.50 -11.44
CA LEU A 89 9.21 -1.20 -12.70
C LEU A 89 8.22 -0.71 -13.78
N ILE A 90 6.94 -0.54 -13.44
CA ILE A 90 5.94 0.00 -14.38
C ILE A 90 6.35 1.40 -14.84
N GLY A 91 6.74 2.27 -13.91
CA GLY A 91 7.21 3.61 -14.26
C GLY A 91 8.45 3.61 -15.14
N TYR A 92 9.41 2.74 -14.84
CA TYR A 92 10.63 2.59 -15.64
C TYR A 92 10.32 2.09 -17.06
N LEU A 93 9.45 1.08 -17.21
CA LEU A 93 9.04 0.56 -18.50
C LEU A 93 8.30 1.60 -19.33
N LEU A 94 7.44 2.42 -18.72
CA LEU A 94 6.71 3.49 -19.42
C LEU A 94 7.64 4.58 -19.97
N ILE A 95 8.71 4.92 -19.25
CA ILE A 95 9.74 5.84 -19.76
C ILE A 95 10.49 5.23 -20.94
N LEU A 96 10.87 3.95 -20.84
CA LEU A 96 11.59 3.25 -21.91
C LEU A 96 10.78 3.16 -23.22
N VAL A 97 9.45 3.05 -23.13
CA VAL A 97 8.55 2.95 -24.30
C VAL A 97 8.22 4.33 -24.91
N GLY A 98 8.79 5.41 -24.36
CA GLY A 98 8.63 6.76 -24.90
C GLY A 98 7.43 7.53 -24.36
N GLY A 99 6.99 7.23 -23.13
CA GLY A 99 6.12 8.16 -22.41
C GLY A 99 6.77 9.54 -22.30
N ASP A 100 5.95 10.59 -22.15
CA ASP A 100 6.37 12.01 -22.14
C ASP A 100 7.35 12.40 -21.00
N GLY A 101 7.84 11.41 -20.24
CA GLY A 101 9.01 11.53 -19.38
C GLY A 101 10.29 11.53 -20.20
N SER A 102 10.65 12.70 -20.72
CA SER A 102 11.97 12.94 -21.31
C SER A 102 13.09 12.35 -20.43
N ILE A 103 13.93 11.49 -21.03
CA ILE A 103 15.15 10.95 -20.41
C ILE A 103 16.15 12.09 -20.07
N ASN A 104 15.90 13.32 -20.57
CA ASN A 104 16.69 14.52 -20.32
C ASN A 104 16.39 15.20 -18.96
N GLY A 105 16.34 14.42 -17.86
CA GLY A 105 16.47 14.96 -16.50
C GLY A 105 15.28 14.78 -15.56
N ILE A 106 14.19 14.13 -15.98
CA ILE A 106 13.10 13.75 -15.05
C ILE A 106 13.43 12.39 -14.46
N THR A 107 13.53 12.31 -13.13
CA THR A 107 13.75 11.03 -12.44
C THR A 107 12.55 10.10 -12.64
N THR A 108 12.76 8.78 -12.72
CA THR A 108 11.67 7.79 -12.87
C THR A 108 10.55 7.98 -11.84
N MET A 109 10.92 8.41 -10.64
CA MET A 109 9.98 8.72 -9.57
C MET A 109 9.11 9.93 -9.85
N MET A 110 9.65 10.98 -10.47
CA MET A 110 8.86 12.17 -10.86
C MET A 110 7.88 11.82 -11.98
N PHE A 111 8.29 10.99 -12.94
CA PHE A 111 7.38 10.50 -13.98
C PHE A 111 6.25 9.66 -13.38
N ILE A 112 6.55 8.71 -12.48
CA ILE A 112 5.53 7.90 -11.81
C ILE A 112 4.51 8.79 -11.07
N ARG A 113 4.99 9.80 -10.35
CA ARG A 113 4.15 10.77 -9.65
C ARG A 113 3.24 11.57 -10.58
N GLY A 114 3.75 11.97 -11.75
CA GLY A 114 2.99 12.77 -12.70
C GLY A 114 1.94 11.97 -13.46
N GLU A 115 2.31 10.77 -13.91
CA GLU A 115 1.59 10.10 -15.00
C GLU A 115 0.95 8.76 -14.61
N ALA A 116 1.55 8.01 -13.67
CA ALA A 116 1.17 6.62 -13.44
C ALA A 116 0.48 6.38 -12.09
N ALA A 117 1.01 6.98 -11.03
CA ALA A 117 0.55 6.82 -9.66
C ALA A 117 0.87 8.08 -8.84
N PRO A 118 -0.03 9.09 -8.83
CA PRO A 118 0.17 10.34 -8.10
C PRO A 118 0.41 10.16 -6.59
N TYR A 119 -0.09 9.04 -6.05
CA TYR A 119 0.09 8.66 -4.65
C TYR A 119 1.43 8.01 -4.31
N TYR A 120 2.20 7.62 -5.34
CA TYR A 120 3.50 7.02 -5.16
C TYR A 120 4.55 8.10 -4.92
N THR A 121 4.73 8.44 -3.65
CA THR A 121 5.66 9.48 -3.18
C THR A 121 6.96 8.91 -2.61
N TYR A 122 8.00 9.73 -2.50
CA TYR A 122 9.22 9.32 -1.78
C TYR A 122 8.88 8.89 -0.36
N THR A 123 7.96 9.63 0.27
CA THR A 123 7.36 9.29 1.56
C THR A 123 6.68 7.92 1.51
N TYR A 124 5.88 7.64 0.48
CA TYR A 124 5.23 6.34 0.30
C TYR A 124 6.22 5.17 0.22
N MET A 125 7.34 5.35 -0.49
CA MET A 125 8.39 4.34 -0.58
C MET A 125 9.04 4.06 0.77
N ILE A 126 9.42 5.10 1.51
CA ILE A 126 10.10 4.97 2.81
C ILE A 126 9.14 4.41 3.88
N CYS A 127 7.87 4.78 3.82
CA CYS A 127 6.85 4.32 4.77
C CYS A 127 6.42 2.85 4.59
N GLY A 128 7.01 2.08 3.66
CA GLY A 128 6.74 0.64 3.54
C GLY A 128 7.05 -0.14 4.83
N VAL A 129 8.03 0.31 5.62
CA VAL A 129 8.32 -0.27 6.96
C VAL A 129 7.15 -0.05 7.92
N PHE A 130 6.44 1.08 7.79
CA PHE A 130 5.27 1.38 8.61
C PHE A 130 4.12 0.41 8.33
N SER A 131 3.90 0.02 7.07
CA SER A 131 2.92 -1.01 6.70
C SER A 131 3.18 -2.35 7.40
N ILE A 132 4.44 -2.78 7.44
CA ILE A 132 4.84 -4.00 8.17
C ILE A 132 4.53 -3.85 9.66
N TRP A 133 4.89 -2.70 10.23
CA TRP A 133 4.66 -2.41 11.64
C TRP A 133 3.17 -2.41 12.02
N VAL A 134 2.31 -1.79 11.20
CA VAL A 134 0.84 -1.80 11.35
C VAL A 134 0.30 -3.22 11.32
N CYS A 135 0.74 -4.06 10.38
CA CYS A 135 0.35 -5.46 10.32
C CYS A 135 0.77 -6.23 11.58
N MET A 136 2.00 -6.02 12.04
CA MET A 136 2.57 -6.68 13.21
C MET A 136 1.84 -6.32 14.50
N ILE A 137 1.54 -5.03 14.71
CA ILE A 137 0.75 -4.55 15.86
C ILE A 137 -0.63 -5.17 15.83
N THR A 138 -1.33 -5.05 14.70
CA THR A 138 -2.70 -5.53 14.57
C THR A 138 -2.79 -7.04 14.82
N ALA A 139 -1.84 -7.81 14.32
CA ALA A 139 -1.74 -9.24 14.59
C ALA A 139 -1.41 -9.57 16.06
N SER A 140 -0.69 -8.68 16.76
CA SER A 140 -0.21 -8.89 18.13
C SER A 140 -1.14 -8.36 19.21
N THR A 141 -2.10 -7.48 18.89
CA THR A 141 -3.08 -6.99 19.85
C THR A 141 -3.87 -8.18 20.44
N GLN A 142 -3.80 -8.36 21.76
CA GLN A 142 -4.59 -9.38 22.44
C GLN A 142 -6.06 -8.97 22.45
N HIS A 143 -6.95 -9.91 22.14
CA HIS A 143 -8.37 -9.71 22.41
C HIS A 143 -8.56 -9.92 23.92
N LYS A 144 -8.61 -8.84 24.70
CA LYS A 144 -9.02 -8.88 26.12
C LYS A 144 -10.54 -9.12 26.19
N ALA A 145 -11.02 -10.28 25.74
CA ALA A 145 -12.45 -10.62 25.81
C ALA A 145 -12.70 -12.07 26.27
N GLU A 146 -11.82 -12.61 27.11
CA GLU A 146 -12.05 -13.88 27.82
C GLU A 146 -11.46 -13.79 29.24
N LEU A 147 -11.97 -12.86 30.05
CA LEU A 147 -11.85 -12.87 31.51
C LEU A 147 -13.19 -12.41 32.06
N GLY A 148 -14.13 -13.34 32.07
CA GLY A 148 -15.51 -13.19 32.52
C GLY A 148 -16.17 -14.54 32.64
N HIS A 149 -15.46 -15.50 33.26
CA HIS A 149 -16.01 -16.72 33.84
C HIS A 149 -15.37 -16.90 35.21
#